data_AF-A0A1I6TUI6-F1
#
_entry.id   AF-A0A1I6TUI6-F1
#
_cell.length_a   1.000
_cell.length_b   1.000
_cell.length_c   1.000
_cell.angle_alpha   90.00
_cell.angle_beta   90.00
_cell.angle_gamma   90.00
#
_symmetry.space_group_name_H-M   'P 1'
#
loop_
_entity.id
_entity.type
_entity.pdbx_description
1 polymer ?
#
loop_
_entity_poly.entity_id
_entity_poly.type
_entity_poly.pdbx_seq_one_letter_code
_entity_poly.pdbx_strand_id
1 'polypeptide(L)'
;MEMKIKKSLLRQALELVKPPLLIAIAITPIRYCLELTGLSENIIFLIGLLWFTIGVSIYWGIKLYKIRRHYVLLLFSLCILSPISRIPVAIAWWVDSHWGIGTHYGQYFSNFGQALLNHIVYGSFIQIIPGYLVGVITIIVMQRKKVTVIKN
;
A
#
# COMPACT_ATOMS: atom_id res chain seq x y z
N MET A 1 25.89 28.47 7.97
CA MET A 1 24.96 27.71 8.83
C MET A 1 23.71 27.41 8.01
N GLU A 2 23.64 26.25 7.35
CA GLU A 2 22.47 25.88 6.54
C GLU A 2 21.27 25.59 7.45
N MET A 3 20.30 26.49 7.43
CA MET A 3 19.00 26.30 8.06
C MET A 3 18.25 25.21 7.29
N LYS A 4 18.39 23.95 7.67
CA LYS A 4 17.53 22.86 7.18
C LYS A 4 16.08 23.18 7.57
N ILE A 5 15.32 23.78 6.67
CA ILE A 5 13.88 24.01 6.83
C ILE A 5 13.25 22.66 7.15
N LYS A 6 12.68 22.56 8.35
CA LYS A 6 12.04 21.34 8.85
C LYS A 6 10.86 21.01 7.93
N LYS A 7 11.02 20.02 7.05
CA LYS A 7 9.94 19.58 6.13
C LYS A 7 8.69 19.26 6.94
N SER A 8 7.53 19.74 6.48
CA SER A 8 6.24 19.41 7.08
C SER A 8 6.00 17.89 7.06
N LEU A 9 5.18 17.38 7.99
CA LEU A 9 4.83 15.96 8.05
C LEU A 9 4.24 15.47 6.72
N LEU A 10 3.38 16.28 6.10
CA LEU A 10 2.77 16.01 4.81
C LEU A 10 3.81 15.85 3.70
N ARG A 11 4.78 16.77 3.61
CA ARG A 11 5.82 16.69 2.59
C ARG A 11 6.69 15.43 2.76
N GLN A 12 7.03 15.07 4.00
CA GLN A 12 7.77 13.85 4.29
C GLN A 12 6.97 12.61 3.88
N ALA A 13 5.70 12.52 4.26
CA ALA A 13 4.84 11.39 3.88
C ALA A 13 4.69 11.29 2.36
N LEU A 14 4.46 12.39 1.65
CA LEU A 14 4.38 12.39 0.19
C LEU A 14 5.68 11.92 -0.48
N GLU A 15 6.84 12.31 0.04
CA GLU A 15 8.13 11.84 -0.47
C GLU A 15 8.30 10.32 -0.26
N LEU A 16 7.82 9.77 0.87
CA LEU A 16 7.84 8.33 1.13
C LEU A 16 6.85 7.56 0.25
N VAL A 17 5.70 8.15 -0.06
CA VAL A 17 4.60 7.49 -0.80
C VAL A 17 4.82 7.50 -2.31
N LYS A 18 5.47 8.53 -2.87
CA LYS A 18 5.61 8.69 -4.33
C LYS A 18 6.17 7.45 -5.04
N PRO A 19 7.35 6.90 -4.67
CA PRO A 19 7.88 5.72 -5.35
C PRO A 19 6.96 4.48 -5.25
N PRO A 20 6.51 4.04 -4.05
CA PRO A 20 5.66 2.87 -3.96
C PRO A 20 4.28 3.08 -4.59
N LEU A 21 3.77 4.31 -4.63
CA LEU A 21 2.48 4.60 -5.26
C LEU A 21 2.51 4.36 -6.77
N LEU A 22 3.58 4.77 -7.45
CA LEU A 22 3.73 4.52 -8.89
C LEU A 22 3.73 3.02 -9.20
N ILE A 23 4.45 2.23 -8.39
CA ILE A 23 4.48 0.78 -8.52
C ILE A 23 3.08 0.20 -8.24
N ALA A 24 2.43 0.64 -7.16
CA ALA A 24 1.12 0.15 -6.76
C ALA A 24 0.05 0.38 -7.84
N ILE A 25 0.10 1.53 -8.51
CA ILE A 25 -0.82 1.84 -9.62
C ILE A 25 -0.62 0.87 -10.79
N ALA A 26 0.62 0.44 -11.07
CA ALA A 26 0.94 -0.50 -12.13
C ALA A 26 0.62 -1.96 -11.78
N ILE A 27 0.62 -2.33 -10.49
CA ILE A 27 0.35 -3.71 -10.06
C ILE A 27 -1.03 -4.18 -10.53
N THR A 28 -2.07 -3.35 -10.39
CA THR A 28 -3.43 -3.72 -10.76
C THR A 28 -3.60 -4.05 -12.25
N PRO A 29 -3.21 -3.20 -13.20
CA PRO A 29 -3.31 -3.54 -14.62
C PRO A 29 -2.47 -4.76 -14.99
N ILE A 30 -1.29 -4.94 -14.38
CA ILE A 30 -0.48 -6.15 -14.57
C ILE A 30 -1.26 -7.40 -14.11
N ARG A 31 -1.85 -7.37 -12.91
CA ARG A 31 -2.65 -8.48 -12.38
C ARG A 31 -3.88 -8.76 -13.25
N TYR A 32 -4.55 -7.71 -13.72
CA TYR A 32 -5.68 -7.82 -14.63
C TYR A 32 -5.27 -8.55 -15.91
N CYS A 33 -4.19 -8.11 -16.56
CA CYS A 33 -3.69 -8.78 -17.76
C CYS A 33 -3.26 -10.23 -17.51
N LEU A 34 -2.61 -10.53 -16.38
CA LEU A 34 -2.22 -11.90 -16.02
C LEU A 34 -3.44 -12.82 -15.87
N GLU A 35 -4.52 -12.33 -15.28
CA GLU A 35 -5.76 -13.08 -15.18
C GLU A 35 -6.38 -13.37 -16.56
N LEU A 36 -6.35 -12.39 -17.47
CA LEU A 36 -6.80 -12.59 -18.85
C LEU A 36 -6.00 -13.66 -19.61
N THR A 37 -4.74 -13.90 -19.21
CA THR A 37 -3.94 -15.02 -19.74
C THR A 37 -4.30 -16.39 -19.14
N GLY A 38 -5.28 -16.44 -18.24
CA GLY A 38 -5.74 -17.68 -17.58
C GLY A 38 -5.02 -18.01 -16.28
N LEU A 39 -4.22 -17.08 -15.73
CA LEU A 39 -3.53 -17.28 -14.46
C LEU A 39 -4.53 -17.26 -13.30
N SER A 40 -4.37 -18.17 -12.33
CA SER A 40 -5.34 -18.29 -11.24
C SER A 40 -5.33 -17.10 -10.27
N GLU A 41 -6.50 -16.78 -9.73
CA GLU A 41 -6.70 -15.68 -8.78
C GLU A 41 -5.76 -15.80 -7.56
N ASN A 42 -5.57 -17.01 -7.04
CA ASN A 42 -4.71 -17.28 -5.89
C ASN A 42 -3.26 -16.84 -6.12
N ILE A 43 -2.74 -17.00 -7.34
CA ILE A 43 -1.36 -16.61 -7.67
C ILE A 43 -1.27 -15.10 -7.88
N ILE A 44 -2.19 -14.49 -8.65
CA ILE A 44 -2.19 -13.03 -8.84
C ILE A 44 -2.45 -12.30 -7.53
N PHE A 45 -3.18 -12.88 -6.58
CA PHE A 45 -3.43 -12.29 -5.27
C PHE A 45 -2.14 -12.03 -4.48
N LEU A 46 -1.14 -12.92 -4.58
CA LEU A 46 0.17 -12.75 -3.93
C LEU A 46 0.96 -11.54 -4.46
N ILE A 47 0.69 -11.15 -5.71
CA ILE A 47 1.28 -9.96 -6.34
C ILE A 47 0.43 -8.70 -6.02
N GLY A 48 -0.66 -8.86 -5.27
CA GLY A 48 -1.63 -7.82 -4.96
C GLY A 48 -1.15 -6.70 -4.05
N LEU A 49 -1.96 -5.65 -3.99
CA LEU A 49 -1.69 -4.43 -3.23
C LEU A 49 -1.47 -4.66 -1.73
N LEU A 50 -2.09 -5.69 -1.15
CA LEU A 50 -1.91 -6.07 0.25
C LEU A 50 -0.45 -6.46 0.52
N TRP A 51 0.05 -7.46 -0.18
CA TRP A 51 1.41 -7.97 -0.02
C TRP A 51 2.46 -6.92 -0.36
N PHE A 52 2.22 -6.15 -1.43
CA PHE A 52 3.06 -5.01 -1.76
C PHE A 52 3.15 -4.01 -0.61
N THR A 53 2.01 -3.67 0.02
CA THR A 53 1.99 -2.74 1.15
C THR A 53 2.68 -3.28 2.38
N ILE A 54 2.55 -4.57 2.66
CA ILE A 54 3.30 -5.23 3.74
C ILE A 54 4.81 -5.08 3.48
N GLY A 55 5.28 -5.39 2.26
CA GLY A 55 6.68 -5.21 1.88
C GLY A 55 7.17 -3.76 2.03
N VAL A 56 6.38 -2.79 1.55
CA VAL A 56 6.65 -1.35 1.71
C VAL A 56 6.70 -0.96 3.19
N SER A 57 5.82 -1.51 4.02
CA SER A 57 5.78 -1.21 5.46
C SER A 57 6.99 -1.77 6.20
N ILE A 58 7.47 -2.96 5.82
CA ILE A 58 8.73 -3.52 6.34
C ILE A 58 9.90 -2.62 5.93
N TYR A 59 10.02 -2.30 4.64
CA TYR A 59 11.07 -1.45 4.12
C TYR A 59 11.13 -0.09 4.86
N TRP A 60 9.98 0.57 5.01
CA TRP A 60 9.91 1.83 5.73
C TRP A 60 10.12 1.66 7.22
N GLY A 61 9.66 0.57 7.84
CA GLY A 61 9.95 0.26 9.24
C GLY A 61 11.46 0.20 9.51
N ILE A 62 12.22 -0.44 8.61
CA ILE A 62 13.69 -0.51 8.68
C ILE A 62 14.36 0.86 8.47
N LYS A 63 13.80 1.73 7.63
CA LYS A 63 14.39 3.06 7.35
C LYS A 63 14.03 4.11 8.40
N LEU A 64 12.80 4.08 8.92
CA LEU A 64 12.25 5.13 9.77
C LEU A 64 12.55 4.95 11.25
N TYR A 65 13.01 3.77 11.73
CA TYR A 65 13.10 3.46 13.18
C TYR A 65 13.88 4.47 14.06
N LYS A 66 14.78 5.25 13.46
CA LYS A 66 15.58 6.30 14.15
C LYS A 66 14.89 7.67 14.22
N ILE A 67 13.82 7.88 13.45
CA ILE A 67 13.14 9.18 13.33
C ILE A 67 12.10 9.32 14.44
N ARG A 68 12.11 10.41 15.20
CA ARG A 68 11.21 10.65 16.34
C ARG A 68 9.71 10.41 16.08
N ARG A 69 9.24 10.58 14.84
CA ARG A 69 7.83 10.45 14.44
C ARG A 69 7.56 9.20 13.58
N HIS A 70 8.36 8.15 13.70
CA HIS A 70 8.32 6.98 12.82
C HIS A 70 6.93 6.33 12.70
N TYR A 71 6.18 6.21 13.81
CA TYR A 71 4.84 5.62 13.79
C TYR A 71 3.84 6.48 13.01
N VAL A 72 3.83 7.78 13.29
CA VAL A 72 2.94 8.73 12.61
C VAL A 72 3.28 8.83 11.12
N LEU A 73 4.57 8.90 10.78
CA LEU A 73 5.00 8.94 9.38
C LEU A 73 4.61 7.68 8.62
N LEU A 74 4.76 6.50 9.22
CA LEU A 74 4.36 5.24 8.62
C LEU A 74 2.84 5.22 8.38
N LEU A 75 2.04 5.45 9.43
CA LEU A 75 0.57 5.44 9.31
C LEU A 75 0.08 6.46 8.29
N PHE A 76 0.59 7.69 8.35
CA PHE A 76 0.14 8.75 7.46
C PHE A 76 0.52 8.48 6.00
N SER A 77 1.70 7.89 5.76
CA SER A 77 2.09 7.43 4.43
C SER A 77 1.15 6.33 3.91
N LEU A 78 0.76 5.37 4.76
CA LEU A 78 -0.18 4.32 4.38
C LEU A 78 -1.59 4.85 4.09
N CYS A 79 -2.07 5.83 4.87
CA CYS A 79 -3.36 6.49 4.63
C CYS A 79 -3.42 7.27 3.31
N ILE A 80 -2.27 7.69 2.75
CA ILE A 80 -2.20 8.31 1.42
C ILE A 80 -2.04 7.23 0.35
N LEU A 81 -1.08 6.31 0.54
CA LEU A 81 -0.75 5.27 -0.43
C LEU A 81 -1.97 4.40 -0.74
N SER A 82 -2.64 3.90 0.30
CA SER A 82 -3.61 2.83 0.15
C SER A 82 -4.87 3.26 -0.64
N PRO A 83 -5.55 4.38 -0.32
CA PRO A 83 -6.71 4.83 -1.10
C PRO A 83 -6.38 5.10 -2.57
N ILE A 84 -5.26 5.78 -2.84
CA ILE A 84 -4.89 6.15 -4.21
C ILE A 84 -4.50 4.90 -5.02
N SER A 85 -3.76 3.95 -4.40
CA SER A 85 -3.39 2.69 -5.06
C SER A 85 -4.57 1.80 -5.46
N ARG A 86 -5.75 2.05 -4.89
CA ARG A 86 -6.98 1.29 -5.12
C ARG A 86 -7.84 1.84 -6.25
N ILE A 87 -7.58 3.06 -6.73
CA ILE A 87 -8.31 3.66 -7.85
C ILE A 87 -8.24 2.77 -9.11
N PRO A 88 -7.07 2.22 -9.51
CA PRO A 88 -6.99 1.29 -10.64
C PRO A 88 -7.86 0.05 -10.50
N VAL A 89 -8.18 -0.40 -9.27
CA VAL A 89 -9.04 -1.57 -9.04
C VAL A 89 -10.49 -1.25 -9.40
N ALA A 90 -10.98 -0.06 -9.03
CA ALA A 90 -12.30 0.40 -9.45
C ALA A 90 -12.38 0.60 -10.97
N ILE A 91 -11.30 1.10 -11.59
CA ILE A 91 -11.20 1.20 -13.06
C ILE A 91 -11.25 -0.20 -13.69
N ALA A 92 -10.50 -1.17 -13.16
CA ALA A 92 -10.53 -2.55 -13.63
C ALA A 92 -11.94 -3.15 -13.49
N TRP A 93 -12.65 -2.91 -12.38
CA TRP A 93 -14.05 -3.30 -12.22
C TRP A 93 -14.95 -2.72 -13.32
N TRP A 94 -14.78 -1.43 -13.63
CA TRP A 94 -15.56 -0.77 -14.68
C TRP A 94 -15.30 -1.36 -16.06
N VAL A 95 -14.03 -1.57 -16.41
CA VAL A 95 -13.63 -2.22 -17.67
C VAL A 95 -14.22 -3.64 -17.75
N ASP A 96 -14.08 -4.42 -16.68
CA ASP A 96 -14.56 -5.79 -16.69
C ASP A 96 -16.08 -5.88 -16.86
N SER A 97 -16.81 -5.04 -16.12
CA SER A 97 -18.28 -5.02 -16.10
C SER A 97 -18.87 -4.41 -17.38
N HIS A 98 -18.22 -3.40 -17.96
CA HIS A 98 -18.73 -2.72 -19.15
C HIS A 98 -18.59 -3.58 -20.42
N TRP A 99 -17.51 -4.34 -20.54
CA TRP A 99 -17.26 -5.22 -21.69
C TRP A 99 -17.62 -6.69 -21.44
N GLY A 100 -18.10 -7.04 -20.24
CA GLY A 100 -18.52 -8.41 -19.92
C GLY A 100 -17.39 -9.42 -19.99
N ILE A 101 -16.18 -9.02 -19.58
CA ILE A 101 -14.95 -9.82 -19.75
C ILE A 101 -14.96 -11.02 -18.80
N GLY A 102 -15.47 -10.86 -17.58
CA GLY A 102 -15.73 -11.97 -16.66
C GLY A 102 -14.56 -12.34 -15.75
N THR A 103 -13.70 -11.38 -15.38
CA THR A 103 -12.65 -11.58 -14.38
C THR A 103 -13.21 -11.45 -12.95
N HIS A 104 -12.41 -11.75 -11.92
CA HIS A 104 -12.80 -11.49 -10.53
C HIS A 104 -13.05 -10.00 -10.25
N TYR A 105 -12.47 -9.10 -11.07
CA TYR A 105 -12.63 -7.67 -10.90
C TYR A 105 -14.04 -7.19 -11.24
N GLY A 106 -14.84 -7.85 -12.09
CA GLY A 106 -16.19 -7.40 -12.45
C GLY A 106 -17.29 -7.79 -11.47
N GLN A 107 -16.94 -8.46 -10.37
CA GLN A 107 -17.91 -9.09 -9.47
C GLN A 107 -18.38 -8.17 -8.32
N TYR A 108 -19.40 -8.62 -7.58
CA TYR A 108 -19.86 -8.10 -6.27
C TYR A 108 -20.50 -6.70 -6.20
N PHE A 109 -20.33 -5.83 -7.19
CA PHE A 109 -20.89 -4.48 -7.16
C PHE A 109 -21.93 -4.25 -8.26
N SER A 110 -22.90 -3.38 -7.99
CA SER A 110 -23.96 -3.04 -8.95
C SER A 110 -23.66 -1.78 -9.75
N ASN A 111 -22.74 -0.94 -9.30
CA ASN A 111 -22.34 0.29 -9.99
C ASN A 111 -20.93 0.75 -9.61
N PHE A 112 -20.36 1.64 -10.43
CA PHE A 112 -19.00 2.14 -10.27
C PHE A 112 -18.78 2.89 -8.95
N GLY A 113 -19.77 3.69 -8.50
CA GLY A 113 -19.67 4.43 -7.24
C GLY A 113 -19.51 3.49 -6.04
N GLN A 114 -20.26 2.39 -6.02
CA GLN A 114 -20.17 1.35 -5.00
C GLN A 114 -18.80 0.66 -5.02
N ALA A 115 -18.32 0.27 -6.21
CA ALA A 115 -17.00 -0.36 -6.37
C ALA A 115 -15.88 0.58 -5.91
N LEU A 116 -15.92 1.86 -6.34
CA LEU A 116 -14.95 2.88 -5.97
C LEU A 116 -14.92 3.11 -4.45
N LEU A 117 -16.10 3.32 -3.84
CA LEU A 117 -16.21 3.56 -2.41
C LEU A 117 -15.73 2.34 -1.60
N ASN A 118 -16.10 1.13 -2.01
CA ASN A 118 -15.63 -0.08 -1.34
C ASN A 118 -14.11 -0.18 -1.40
N HIS A 119 -13.49 0.04 -2.57
CA HIS A 119 -12.04 -0.08 -2.71
C HIS A 119 -11.26 1.02 -2.00
N ILE A 120 -11.72 2.27 -2.03
CA ILE A 120 -11.10 3.42 -1.35
C ILE A 120 -11.26 3.37 0.16
N VAL A 121 -12.34 2.76 0.67
CA VAL A 121 -12.61 2.68 2.11
C VAL A 121 -12.25 1.31 2.66
N TYR A 122 -13.08 0.30 2.39
CA TYR A 122 -12.89 -1.05 2.92
C TYR A 122 -11.57 -1.68 2.42
N GLY A 123 -11.33 -1.63 1.10
CA GLY A 123 -10.10 -2.12 0.50
C GLY A 123 -8.85 -1.44 1.05
N SER A 124 -8.96 -0.15 1.42
CA SER A 124 -7.86 0.57 2.06
C SER A 124 -7.63 0.15 3.50
N PHE A 125 -8.66 -0.08 4.30
CA PHE A 125 -8.49 -0.60 5.66
C PHE A 125 -7.80 -1.96 5.66
N ILE A 126 -8.20 -2.87 4.77
CA ILE A 126 -7.59 -4.18 4.62
C ILE A 126 -6.09 -4.10 4.29
N GLN A 127 -5.64 -3.00 3.70
CA GLN A 127 -4.23 -2.78 3.35
C GLN A 127 -3.47 -2.00 4.43
N ILE A 128 -4.09 -0.96 5.01
CA ILE A 128 -3.49 -0.11 6.05
C ILE A 128 -3.26 -0.90 7.34
N ILE A 129 -4.27 -1.63 7.82
CA ILE A 129 -4.20 -2.29 9.14
C ILE A 129 -3.04 -3.30 9.20
N PRO A 130 -2.98 -4.34 8.35
CA PRO A 130 -1.88 -5.31 8.41
C PRO A 130 -0.54 -4.67 8.04
N GLY A 131 -0.50 -3.76 7.06
CA GLY A 131 0.73 -3.05 6.71
C GLY A 131 1.31 -2.26 7.89
N TYR A 132 0.46 -1.50 8.58
CA TYR A 132 0.87 -0.71 9.73
C TYR A 132 1.35 -1.59 10.88
N LEU A 133 0.63 -2.68 11.21
CA LEU A 133 1.05 -3.62 12.25
C LEU A 133 2.43 -4.21 11.96
N VAL A 134 2.64 -4.72 10.74
CA VAL A 134 3.94 -5.30 10.35
C VAL A 134 5.04 -4.24 10.38
N GLY A 135 4.77 -3.03 9.90
CA GLY A 135 5.76 -1.94 9.94
C GLY A 135 6.12 -1.51 11.37
N VAL A 136 5.14 -1.45 12.29
CA VAL A 136 5.38 -1.18 13.72
C VAL A 136 6.23 -2.28 14.35
N ILE A 137 5.88 -3.55 14.11
CA ILE A 137 6.68 -4.71 14.58
C ILE A 137 8.12 -4.58 14.08
N THR A 138 8.30 -4.25 12.80
CA THR A 138 9.61 -4.06 12.18
C THR A 138 10.41 -2.96 12.88
N ILE A 139 9.79 -1.81 13.17
CA ILE A 139 10.43 -0.71 13.91
C ILE A 139 10.89 -1.19 15.29
N ILE A 140 10.02 -1.89 16.03
CA ILE A 140 10.32 -2.40 17.38
C ILE A 140 11.51 -3.36 17.35
N VAL A 141 11.52 -4.31 16.40
CA VAL A 141 12.63 -5.25 16.22
C VAL A 141 13.94 -4.51 15.96
N MET A 142 13.93 -3.51 15.08
CA MET A 142 15.12 -2.71 14.75
C MET A 142 15.63 -1.89 15.93
N GLN A 143 14.73 -1.33 16.73
CA GLN A 143 15.09 -0.61 17.96
C GLN A 143 15.74 -1.53 18.99
N ARG A 144 15.18 -2.74 19.19
CA ARG A 144 15.73 -3.73 20.12
C ARG A 144 17.12 -4.20 19.69
N LYS A 145 17.33 -4.54 18.41
CA LYS A 145 18.64 -4.95 17.89
C LYS A 145 19.74 -3.90 18.17
N LYS A 146 19.42 -2.61 18.07
CA LYS A 146 20.39 -1.55 18.35
C LYS A 146 20.79 -1.50 19.82
N VAL A 147 19.84 -1.73 20.74
CA VAL A 147 20.12 -1.72 22.19
C VAL A 147 21.07 -2.86 22.57
N THR A 148 20.93 -4.03 21.96
CA THR A 148 21.83 -5.17 22.22
C THR A 148 23.25 -4.95 21.72
N VAL A 149 23.43 -4.33 20.54
CA VAL A 149 24.77 -4.03 19.98
C VAL A 149 25.55 -3.00 20.83
N ILE A 150 24.86 -2.10 21.54
CA ILE A 150 25.52 -1.10 22.40
C ILE A 150 25.94 -1.70 23.76
N LYS A 151 25.33 -2.81 24.17
CA LYS A 151 25.57 -3.44 25.48
C LYS A 151 26.65 -4.53 25.46
N ASN A 152 27.08 -4.99 24.29
CA ASN A 152 28.18 -5.94 24.11
C ASN A 152 29.45 -5.20 23.67
#